data_AF-A0A7S3HJQ6-F1
#
_entry.id   AF-A0A7S3HJQ6-F1
#
_cell.length_a   1.000
_cell.length_b   1.000
_cell.length_c   1.000
_cell.angle_alpha   90.00
_cell.angle_beta   90.00
_cell.angle_gamma   90.00
#
_symmetry.space_group_name_H-M   'P 1'
#
loop_
_entity.id
_entity.type
_entity.pdbx_description
1 polymer ?
#
loop_
_entity_poly.entity_id
_entity_poly.type
_entity_poly.pdbx_seq_one_letter_code
_entity_poly.pdbx_strand_id
1 'polypeptide(L)'
;MSMSLPPHPVGVKFWTSLWRENKDLPYSQIHTKFQNWYGHAFHRNFGRYFYAHRAGPLGITAPLVVFAFGFKVATMYYGTLRDLGAATESAKAYGTGGYKTNPTPK
;
A
#
# COMPACT_ATOMS: atom_id res chain seq x y z
N MET A 1 16.85 13.35 -21.66
CA MET A 1 16.81 12.10 -20.86
C MET A 1 15.42 11.52 -20.98
N SER A 2 15.28 10.33 -21.59
CA SER A 2 14.00 9.62 -21.65
C SER A 2 13.66 9.14 -20.24
N MET A 3 12.68 9.77 -19.60
CA MET A 3 12.08 9.26 -18.36
C MET A 3 11.24 8.04 -18.72
N SER A 4 11.91 6.90 -18.91
CA SER A 4 11.26 5.59 -18.87
C SER A 4 10.80 5.39 -17.44
N LEU A 5 9.57 5.82 -17.14
CA LEU A 5 8.88 5.37 -15.92
C LEU A 5 9.02 3.84 -15.88
N PRO A 6 9.48 3.25 -14.77
CA PRO A 6 9.54 1.80 -14.65
C PRO A 6 8.15 1.26 -15.00
N PRO A 7 8.04 0.19 -15.81
CA PRO A 7 6.76 -0.34 -16.21
C PRO A 7 5.96 -0.62 -14.94
N HIS A 8 4.82 0.06 -14.82
CA HIS A 8 3.93 -0.14 -13.68
C HIS A 8 3.67 -1.65 -13.55
N PRO A 9 3.72 -2.25 -12.35
CA PRO A 9 3.70 -3.71 -12.17
C PRO A 9 2.48 -4.41 -12.79
N VAL A 10 1.44 -3.64 -13.14
CA VAL A 10 0.18 -4.11 -13.73
C VAL A 10 0.05 -3.76 -15.23
N GLY A 11 1.04 -3.08 -15.81
CA GLY A 11 1.11 -2.67 -17.22
C GLY A 11 0.13 -1.55 -17.60
N VAL A 12 0.41 -0.85 -18.72
CA VAL A 12 -0.46 0.23 -19.23
C VAL A 12 -1.85 -0.29 -19.61
N LYS A 13 -1.94 -1.53 -20.09
CA LYS A 13 -3.21 -2.17 -20.49
C LYS A 13 -4.22 -2.25 -19.36
N PHE A 14 -3.77 -2.50 -18.13
CA PHE A 14 -4.64 -2.56 -16.95
C PHE A 14 -5.31 -1.21 -16.66
N TRP A 15 -4.55 -0.12 -16.77
CA TRP A 15 -5.06 1.22 -16.53
C TRP A 15 -6.01 1.66 -17.64
N THR A 16 -5.69 1.35 -18.90
CA THR A 16 -6.55 1.71 -20.02
C THR A 16 -7.85 0.90 -20.04
N SER A 17 -7.84 -0.36 -19.60
CA SER A 17 -9.08 -1.14 -19.41
C SER A 17 -9.93 -0.58 -18.27
N LEU A 18 -9.33 -0.28 -17.11
CA LEU A 18 -10.03 0.35 -15.98
C LEU A 18 -10.71 1.66 -16.38
N TRP A 19 -9.99 2.53 -17.10
CA TRP A 19 -10.53 3.77 -17.62
C TRP A 19 -11.69 3.52 -18.60
N ARG A 20 -11.47 2.69 -19.62
CA ARG A 20 -12.47 2.40 -20.66
C ARG A 20 -13.78 1.86 -20.06
N GLU A 21 -13.69 1.01 -19.04
CA GLU A 21 -14.84 0.35 -18.42
C GLU A 21 -15.62 1.22 -17.42
N ASN A 22 -15.03 2.34 -16.97
CA ASN A 22 -15.61 3.16 -15.90
C ASN A 22 -15.80 4.65 -16.26
N LYS A 23 -15.21 5.15 -17.36
CA LYS A 23 -15.22 6.59 -17.71
C LYS A 23 -16.63 7.21 -17.86
N ASP A 24 -17.61 6.41 -18.28
CA ASP A 24 -18.97 6.87 -18.57
C ASP A 24 -19.96 6.55 -17.42
N LEU A 25 -19.46 5.99 -16.31
CA LEU A 25 -20.30 5.57 -15.19
C LEU A 25 -20.37 6.65 -14.10
N PRO A 26 -21.54 6.81 -13.44
CA PRO A 26 -21.62 7.65 -12.26
C PRO A 26 -20.81 7.03 -11.11
N TYR A 27 -20.26 7.87 -10.23
CA TYR A 27 -19.40 7.44 -9.12
C TYR A 27 -20.01 6.34 -8.26
N SER A 28 -21.31 6.38 -7.99
CA SER A 28 -22.02 5.36 -7.23
C SER A 28 -21.86 3.96 -7.84
N GLN A 29 -21.96 3.84 -9.16
CA GLN A 29 -21.78 2.56 -9.86
C GLN A 29 -20.33 2.10 -9.86
N ILE A 30 -19.37 3.03 -10.00
CA ILE A 30 -17.93 2.73 -9.90
C ILE A 30 -17.62 2.19 -8.50
N HIS A 31 -18.11 2.87 -7.46
CA HIS A 31 -17.92 2.47 -6.07
C HIS A 31 -18.52 1.08 -5.80
N THR A 32 -19.75 0.83 -6.24
CA THR A 32 -20.39 -0.49 -6.10
C THR A 32 -19.62 -1.59 -6.84
N LYS A 33 -19.16 -1.34 -8.08
CA LYS A 33 -18.34 -2.29 -8.83
C LYS A 33 -17.04 -2.61 -8.08
N PHE A 34 -16.37 -1.59 -7.54
CA PHE A 34 -15.16 -1.77 -6.76
C PHE A 34 -15.42 -2.59 -5.49
N GLN A 35 -16.45 -2.24 -4.71
CA GLN A 35 -16.80 -2.98 -3.49
C GLN A 35 -17.12 -4.44 -3.76
N ASN A 36 -17.87 -4.73 -4.83
CA ASN A 36 -18.21 -6.09 -5.22
C ASN A 36 -16.97 -6.87 -5.65
N TRP A 37 -16.13 -6.27 -6.51
CA TRP A 37 -14.87 -6.91 -6.92
C TRP A 37 -13.94 -7.14 -5.71
N TYR A 38 -13.75 -6.13 -4.87
CA TYR A 38 -12.91 -6.19 -3.67
C TYR A 38 -13.43 -7.26 -2.73
N GLY A 39 -14.72 -7.24 -2.42
CA GLY A 39 -15.38 -8.24 -1.57
C GLY A 39 -15.21 -9.65 -2.12
N HIS A 40 -15.49 -9.89 -3.40
CA HIS A 40 -15.33 -11.22 -4.00
C HIS A 40 -13.88 -11.68 -4.07
N ALA A 41 -12.95 -10.80 -4.42
CA ALA A 41 -11.52 -11.12 -4.53
C ALA A 41 -10.93 -11.41 -3.15
N PHE A 42 -11.13 -10.53 -2.18
CA PHE A 42 -10.62 -10.71 -0.82
C PHE A 42 -11.30 -11.89 -0.13
N HIS A 43 -12.64 -11.95 -0.12
CA HIS A 43 -13.36 -12.99 0.62
C HIS A 43 -13.08 -14.38 0.07
N ARG A 44 -12.94 -14.56 -1.25
CA ARG A 44 -12.58 -15.85 -1.84
C ARG A 44 -11.14 -16.25 -1.53
N ASN A 45 -10.18 -15.34 -1.65
CA ASN A 45 -8.77 -15.65 -1.45
C ASN A 45 -8.42 -15.85 0.02
N PHE A 46 -8.86 -14.93 0.89
CA PHE A 46 -8.68 -15.06 2.34
C PHE A 46 -9.50 -16.23 2.89
N GLY A 47 -10.74 -16.43 2.42
CA GLY A 47 -11.56 -17.57 2.82
C GLY A 47 -10.89 -18.91 2.55
N ARG A 48 -10.29 -19.09 1.36
CA ARG A 48 -9.50 -20.31 1.03
C ARG A 48 -8.30 -20.47 1.96
N TYR A 49 -7.56 -19.39 2.19
CA TYR A 49 -6.39 -19.40 3.06
C TYR A 49 -6.75 -19.77 4.50
N PHE A 50 -7.74 -19.11 5.11
CA PHE A 50 -8.18 -19.42 6.48
C PHE A 50 -8.86 -20.79 6.59
N TYR A 51 -9.61 -21.23 5.58
CA TYR A 51 -10.20 -22.57 5.57
C TYR A 51 -9.14 -23.68 5.59
N ALA A 52 -8.04 -23.51 4.84
CA ALA A 52 -6.91 -24.44 4.86
C ALA A 52 -6.20 -24.47 6.23
N HIS A 53 -6.27 -23.39 6.99
CA HIS A 53 -5.57 -23.18 8.26
C HIS A 53 -6.48 -23.32 9.49
N ARG A 54 -7.68 -23.88 9.33
CA ARG A 54 -8.68 -24.00 10.41
C ARG A 54 -8.37 -25.06 11.48
N ALA A 55 -7.38 -25.93 11.27
CA ALA A 55 -7.13 -27.08 12.12
C ALA A 55 -5.76 -27.00 12.80
N GLY A 56 -5.78 -27.09 14.13
CA GLY A 56 -4.60 -27.23 14.99
C GLY A 56 -3.88 -25.90 15.33
N PRO A 57 -3.00 -25.92 16.35
CA PRO A 57 -2.27 -24.73 16.82
C PRO A 57 -1.45 -24.04 15.72
N LEU A 58 -0.87 -24.83 14.81
CA LEU A 58 -0.09 -24.33 13.66
C LEU A 58 -0.98 -23.66 12.61
N GLY A 59 -2.21 -24.14 12.43
CA GLY A 59 -3.19 -23.54 11.54
C GLY A 59 -3.55 -22.12 11.98
N ILE A 60 -3.80 -21.89 13.26
CA ILE A 60 -4.16 -20.56 13.77
C ILE A 60 -2.96 -19.59 13.74
N THR A 61 -1.75 -20.11 13.97
CA THR A 61 -0.55 -19.28 14.09
C THR A 61 -0.06 -18.75 12.73
N ALA A 62 -0.17 -19.56 11.67
CA ALA A 62 0.36 -19.17 10.35
C ALA A 62 -0.29 -17.88 9.77
N PRO A 63 -1.62 -17.67 9.81
CA PRO A 63 -2.23 -16.41 9.41
C PRO A 63 -1.76 -15.19 10.20
N LEU A 64 -1.56 -15.34 11.51
CA LEU A 64 -1.06 -14.26 12.36
C LEU A 64 0.37 -13.87 11.96
N VAL A 65 1.23 -14.85 11.69
CA VAL A 65 2.60 -14.61 11.25
C VAL A 65 2.63 -13.93 9.88
N VAL A 66 1.84 -14.41 8.92
CA VAL A 66 1.75 -13.80 7.59
C VAL A 66 1.23 -12.36 7.68
N PHE A 67 0.24 -12.11 8.52
CA PHE A 67 -0.26 -10.76 8.77
C PHE A 67 0.80 -9.86 9.39
N ALA A 68 1.44 -10.28 10.49
CA ALA A 68 2.44 -9.49 11.19
C ALA A 68 3.66 -9.19 10.30
N PHE A 69 4.12 -10.18 9.55
CA PHE A 69 5.22 -10.01 8.60
C PHE A 69 4.83 -9.07 7.45
N GLY A 70 3.67 -9.26 6.83
CA GLY A 70 3.17 -8.38 5.77
C GLY A 70 2.99 -6.94 6.24
N PHE A 71 2.43 -6.76 7.44
CA PHE A 71 2.28 -5.45 8.08
C PHE A 71 3.63 -4.80 8.36
N LYS A 72 4.60 -5.55 8.89
CA LYS A 72 5.96 -5.06 9.14
C LYS A 72 6.64 -4.61 7.85
N VAL A 73 6.57 -5.42 6.80
CA VAL A 73 7.17 -5.07 5.49
C VAL A 73 6.50 -3.84 4.91
N ALA A 74 5.16 -3.75 4.94
CA ALA A 74 4.43 -2.60 4.40
C ALA A 74 4.76 -1.30 5.16
N THR A 75 4.75 -1.36 6.50
CA THR A 75 5.08 -0.20 7.34
C THR A 75 6.55 0.22 7.19
N MET A 76 7.47 -0.73 7.10
CA MET A 76 8.88 -0.41 6.84
C MET A 76 9.07 0.18 5.46
N TYR A 77 8.53 -0.42 4.41
CA TYR A 77 8.74 0.07 3.05
C TYR A 77 8.19 1.49 2.88
N TYR A 78 6.92 1.72 3.24
CA TYR A 78 6.31 3.03 3.11
C TYR A 78 6.90 4.04 4.10
N GLY A 79 7.02 3.65 5.37
CA GLY A 79 7.54 4.51 6.44
C GLY A 79 8.97 4.93 6.17
N THR A 80 9.84 4.00 5.78
CA THR A 80 11.26 4.31 5.50
C THR A 80 11.39 5.22 4.29
N LEU A 81 10.66 4.98 3.19
CA LEU A 81 10.72 5.85 2.01
C LEU A 81 10.23 7.27 2.31
N ARG A 82 9.12 7.39 3.05
CA ARG A 82 8.59 8.68 3.49
C ARG A 82 9.58 9.41 4.41
N ASP A 83 10.09 8.72 5.42
CA ASP A 83 10.96 9.31 6.45
C ASP A 83 12.33 9.66 5.88
N LEU A 84 12.86 8.87 4.94
CA LEU A 84 14.07 9.18 4.20
C LEU A 84 13.90 10.46 3.38
N GLY A 85 12.82 10.59 2.61
CA GLY A 85 12.54 11.80 1.84
C GLY A 85 12.42 13.04 2.74
N ALA A 86 11.69 12.92 3.84
CA ALA A 86 11.58 14.00 4.83
C ALA A 86 12.93 14.34 5.48
N ALA A 87 13.76 13.34 5.77
CA ALA A 87 15.11 13.55 6.31
C ALA A 87 16.01 14.27 5.31
N THR A 88 15.99 13.89 4.03
CA THR A 88 16.78 14.55 2.98
C THR A 88 16.37 16.01 2.78
N GLU A 89 15.06 16.28 2.68
CA GLU A 89 14.55 17.64 2.50
C GLU A 89 14.81 18.53 3.74
N SER A 90 14.59 17.98 4.94
CA SER A 90 14.86 18.74 6.18
C SER A 90 16.35 19.02 6.39
N ALA A 91 17.23 18.08 6.03
CA ALA A 91 18.67 18.28 6.10
C ALA A 91 19.14 19.35 5.10
N LYS A 92 18.54 19.40 3.90
CA LYS A 92 18.82 20.43 2.90
C LYS A 92 18.37 21.82 3.37
N ALA A 93 17.24 21.93 4.04
CA ALA A 93 16.66 23.20 4.48
C ALA A 93 17.30 23.75 5.78
N TYR A 94 17.55 22.87 6.75
CA TYR A 94 17.91 23.28 8.13
C TYR A 94 19.17 22.60 8.67
N GLY A 95 19.85 21.76 7.88
CA GLY A 95 20.91 20.87 8.37
C GLY A 95 20.36 19.64 9.10
N THR A 96 21.20 18.61 9.26
CA THR A 96 20.80 17.35 9.92
C THR A 96 20.28 17.61 11.33
N GLY A 97 19.01 17.28 11.58
CA GLY A 97 18.36 17.51 12.88
C GLY A 97 17.93 18.96 13.13
N GLY A 98 18.08 19.87 12.17
CA GLY A 98 17.76 21.29 12.31
C GLY A 98 16.30 21.56 12.68
N TYR A 99 15.37 20.72 12.21
CA TYR A 99 13.95 20.79 12.57
C TYR A 99 13.65 20.48 14.04
N LYS A 100 14.64 20.00 14.82
CA LYS A 100 14.54 19.74 16.27
C LYS A 100 15.31 20.75 17.11
N THR A 101 15.80 21.82 16.51
CA THR A 101 16.56 22.85 17.25
C THR A 101 15.64 23.61 18.21
N ASN A 102 16.21 24.01 19.35
CA ASN A 102 15.49 24.84 20.31
C ASN A 102 15.18 26.20 19.69
N PRO A 103 14.05 26.84 20.07
CA PRO A 103 13.76 28.19 19.63
C PRO A 103 14.87 29.15 20.06
N THR A 104 15.09 30.21 19.29
CA THR A 104 16.10 31.23 19.59
C THR A 104 15.82 31.83 20.97
N PRO A 105 16.83 31.90 21.87
CA PRO A 105 16.69 32.57 23.16
C PRO A 105 16.25 34.02 22.97
N LYS A 106 15.36 34.49 23.85
CA LYS A 106 14.95 35.90 23.91
C LYS A 106 15.93 36.71 24.73
#